data_AF-A0A2N3AH40-F1
#
_entry.id   AF-A0A2N3AH40-F1
#
_cell.length_a   1.000
_cell.length_b   1.000
_cell.length_c   1.000
_cell.angle_alpha   90.00
_cell.angle_beta   90.00
_cell.angle_gamma   90.00
#
_symmetry.space_group_name_H-M   'P 1'
#
loop_
_entity.id
_entity.type
_entity.pdbx_description
1 polymer ?
#
loop_
_entity_poly.entity_id
_entity_poly.type
_entity_poly.pdbx_seq_one_letter_code
_entity_poly.pdbx_strand_id
1 'polypeptide(L)'
;MISLRQPPFLEPERVAIKHFFQDPFTGEDLIEQGKVLALSLEESVAEKLKAAISRLTPVIRDYYDLGHFIRNGFDFNRSDFLEMVDKKLCLDGYERDYSHNLGLSEQAIKELKRSINANLVLMIRRDEKFVLDEVLVFFNELFKNR
;
A
#
# COMPACT_ATOMS: atom_id res chain seq x y z
N MET A 1 -12.07 3.43 -0.61
CA MET A 1 -12.45 2.80 -1.89
C MET A 1 -11.30 3.03 -2.85
N ILE A 2 -10.60 1.99 -3.29
CA ILE A 2 -9.63 2.11 -4.39
C ILE A 2 -10.48 2.05 -5.65
N SER A 3 -10.73 3.20 -6.28
CA SER A 3 -11.41 3.24 -7.57
C SER A 3 -10.37 2.95 -8.66
N LEU A 4 -10.61 1.90 -9.45
CA LEU A 4 -9.79 1.59 -10.62
C LEU A 4 -9.97 2.72 -11.64
N ARG A 5 -8.94 3.57 -11.77
CA ARG A 5 -8.88 4.55 -12.86
C ARG A 5 -8.41 3.92 -14.17
N GLN A 6 -7.75 2.76 -14.08
CA GLN A 6 -7.11 2.06 -15.18
C GLN A 6 -7.33 0.55 -15.02
N PRO A 7 -7.33 -0.22 -16.13
CA PRO A 7 -7.35 -1.68 -16.05
C PRO A 7 -6.09 -2.20 -15.34
N PRO A 8 -6.19 -3.33 -14.63
CA PRO A 8 -5.01 -3.93 -14.00
C PRO A 8 -4.04 -4.46 -15.05
N PHE A 9 -2.74 -4.48 -14.73
CA PHE A 9 -1.72 -5.05 -15.61
C PHE A 9 -1.64 -6.57 -15.48
N LEU A 10 -1.95 -7.08 -14.29
CA LEU A 10 -2.07 -8.51 -14.01
C LEU A 10 -3.54 -8.94 -14.02
N GLU A 11 -3.76 -10.19 -14.40
CA GLU A 11 -5.10 -10.80 -14.37
C GLU A 11 -5.64 -10.83 -12.92
N PRO A 12 -6.92 -10.45 -12.71
CA PRO A 12 -7.55 -10.60 -11.40
C PRO A 12 -7.58 -12.04 -10.91
N GLU A 13 -7.43 -12.23 -9.61
CA GLU A 13 -7.41 -13.54 -8.97
C GLU A 13 -8.74 -13.84 -8.27
N ARG A 14 -9.13 -15.12 -8.25
CA ARG A 14 -10.28 -15.59 -7.46
C ARG A 14 -9.84 -15.91 -6.05
N VAL A 15 -10.10 -14.99 -5.13
CA VAL A 15 -9.71 -15.10 -3.72
C VAL A 15 -10.90 -15.59 -2.90
N ALA A 16 -10.65 -16.52 -1.98
CA ALA A 16 -11.65 -16.97 -1.01
C ALA A 16 -11.94 -15.85 0.00
N ILE A 17 -13.22 -15.58 0.25
CA ILE A 17 -13.64 -14.65 1.29
C ILE A 17 -13.31 -15.28 2.64
N LYS A 18 -12.57 -14.57 3.49
CA LYS A 18 -12.43 -14.91 4.91
C LYS A 18 -13.42 -14.09 5.72
N HIS A 19 -14.27 -14.76 6.48
CA HIS A 19 -15.26 -14.09 7.31
C HIS A 19 -14.70 -13.76 8.69
N PHE A 20 -15.16 -12.66 9.26
CA PHE A 20 -14.93 -12.38 10.69
C PHE A 20 -15.82 -13.25 11.59
N PHE A 21 -16.96 -13.72 11.05
CA PHE A 21 -17.90 -14.59 11.75
C PHE A 21 -17.39 -16.02 11.73
N GLN A 22 -16.50 -16.32 12.67
CA GLN A 22 -15.98 -17.65 12.92
C GLN A 22 -16.61 -18.21 14.18
N ASP A 23 -16.82 -19.52 14.21
CA ASP A 23 -17.20 -20.23 15.42
C ASP A 23 -16.09 -20.00 16.46
N PRO A 24 -16.39 -19.47 17.65
CA PRO A 24 -15.37 -19.12 18.63
C PRO A 24 -14.69 -20.33 19.27
N PHE A 25 -15.22 -21.55 19.09
CA PHE A 25 -14.67 -22.79 19.62
C PHE A 25 -13.91 -23.60 18.58
N THR A 26 -14.37 -23.61 17.32
CA THR A 26 -13.70 -24.37 16.23
C THR A 26 -12.82 -23.51 15.33
N GLY A 27 -13.05 -22.19 15.28
CA GLY A 27 -12.39 -21.27 14.36
C GLY A 27 -12.87 -21.38 12.92
N GLU A 28 -13.89 -22.20 12.65
CA GLU A 28 -14.45 -22.38 11.31
C GLU A 28 -15.37 -21.22 10.94
N ASP A 29 -15.38 -20.85 9.66
CA ASP A 29 -16.27 -19.79 9.19
C ASP A 29 -17.74 -20.24 9.31
N LEU A 30 -18.55 -19.46 10.01
CA LEU A 30 -19.99 -19.72 10.20
C LEU A 30 -20.81 -19.47 8.92
N ILE A 31 -20.21 -18.76 7.96
CA ILE A 31 -20.81 -18.41 6.68
C ILE A 31 -19.97 -19.09 5.60
N GLU A 32 -20.64 -19.69 4.62
CA GLU A 32 -19.96 -20.35 3.51
C GLU A 32 -18.99 -19.39 2.79
N GLN A 33 -17.78 -19.88 2.52
CA GLN A 33 -16.74 -19.10 1.86
C GLN A 33 -17.01 -19.03 0.35
N GLY A 34 -17.61 -17.91 -0.09
CA GLY A 34 -17.64 -17.55 -1.50
C GLY A 34 -16.24 -17.20 -2.04
N LYS A 35 -16.11 -17.12 -3.36
CA LYS A 35 -14.92 -16.56 -4.03
C LYS A 35 -15.28 -15.25 -4.73
N VAL A 36 -14.39 -14.26 -4.63
CA VAL A 36 -14.51 -12.97 -5.31
C VAL A 36 -13.34 -12.76 -6.24
N LEU A 37 -13.57 -11.97 -7.30
CA LEU A 37 -12.46 -11.46 -8.11
C LEU A 37 -11.82 -10.28 -7.37
N ALA A 38 -10.52 -10.36 -7.15
CA ALA A 38 -9.71 -9.32 -6.55
C ALA A 38 -8.47 -9.07 -7.40
N LEU A 39 -7.82 -7.93 -7.19
CA LEU A 39 -6.50 -7.70 -7.75
C LEU A 39 -5.52 -8.73 -7.15
N SER A 40 -4.52 -9.14 -7.92
CA SER A 40 -3.39 -9.88 -7.36
C SER A 40 -2.71 -9.06 -6.26
N LEU A 41 -1.92 -9.72 -5.42
CA LEU A 41 -1.19 -9.05 -4.36
C LEU A 41 -0.25 -7.97 -4.95
N GLU A 42 0.51 -8.33 -5.98
CA GLU A 42 1.43 -7.44 -6.68
C GLU A 42 0.73 -6.20 -7.23
N GLU A 43 -0.41 -6.39 -7.89
CA GLU A 43 -1.20 -5.31 -8.46
C GLU A 43 -1.74 -4.38 -7.37
N SER A 44 -2.20 -4.95 -6.26
CA SER A 44 -2.69 -4.21 -5.09
C SER A 44 -1.58 -3.38 -4.43
N VAL A 45 -0.40 -3.97 -4.26
CA VAL A 45 0.77 -3.30 -3.68
C VAL A 45 1.28 -2.20 -4.62
N ALA A 46 1.26 -2.43 -5.93
CA ALA A 46 1.65 -1.44 -6.93
C ALA A 46 0.72 -0.23 -6.94
N GLU A 47 -0.60 -0.44 -6.85
CA GLU A 47 -1.57 0.66 -6.72
C GLU A 47 -1.40 1.45 -5.41
N LYS A 48 -1.01 0.78 -4.32
CA LYS A 48 -0.67 1.44 -3.05
C LYS A 48 0.58 2.30 -3.17
N LEU A 49 1.65 1.76 -3.76
CA LEU A 49 2.89 2.51 -3.97
C LEU A 49 2.67 3.70 -4.90
N LYS A 50 1.99 3.48 -6.03
CA LYS A 50 1.58 4.55 -6.95
C LYS A 50 0.81 5.65 -6.22
N ALA A 51 -0.19 5.29 -5.42
CA ALA A 51 -0.97 6.27 -4.67
C ALA A 51 -0.13 7.06 -3.65
N ALA A 52 0.83 6.42 -2.97
CA ALA A 52 1.73 7.10 -2.05
C ALA A 52 2.69 8.08 -2.76
N ILE A 53 3.00 7.83 -4.04
CA ILE A 53 3.87 8.67 -4.86
C ILE A 53 3.10 9.82 -5.55
N SER A 54 1.94 9.51 -6.13
CA SER A 54 1.29 10.39 -7.12
C SER A 54 0.12 11.21 -6.61
N ARG A 55 -0.41 10.92 -5.42
CA ARG A 55 -1.53 11.70 -4.87
C ARG A 55 -1.12 13.14 -4.62
N LEU A 56 -1.94 14.07 -5.12
CA LEU A 56 -1.79 15.51 -4.86
C LEU A 56 -1.84 15.83 -3.36
N THR A 57 -2.70 15.13 -2.62
CA THR A 57 -2.82 15.21 -1.17
C THR A 57 -2.43 13.86 -0.54
N PRO A 58 -1.18 13.72 -0.07
CA PRO A 58 -0.71 12.51 0.58
C PRO A 58 -1.58 12.16 1.79
N VAL A 59 -1.86 10.87 2.00
CA VAL A 59 -2.58 10.40 3.18
C VAL A 59 -1.78 9.32 3.89
N ILE A 60 -1.77 9.40 5.22
CA ILE A 60 -0.92 8.55 6.06
C ILE A 60 -1.19 7.05 5.89
N ARG A 61 -2.41 6.68 5.50
CA ARG A 61 -2.84 5.28 5.33
C ARG A 61 -2.09 4.55 4.22
N ASP A 62 -1.74 5.21 3.11
CA ASP A 62 -1.01 4.53 2.05
C ASP A 62 0.39 4.12 2.54
N TYR A 63 1.06 4.98 3.32
CA TYR A 63 2.35 4.67 3.94
C TYR A 63 2.23 3.60 5.03
N TYR A 64 1.11 3.57 5.78
CA TYR A 64 0.84 2.50 6.73
C TYR A 64 0.75 1.14 6.03
N ASP A 65 -0.01 1.06 4.94
CA ASP A 65 -0.15 -0.17 4.16
C ASP A 65 1.19 -0.61 3.58
N LEU A 66 1.98 0.32 3.02
CA LEU A 66 3.34 0.03 2.55
C LEU A 66 4.24 -0.49 3.67
N GLY A 67 4.21 0.15 4.84
CA GLY A 67 4.92 -0.32 6.03
C GLY A 67 4.49 -1.72 6.47
N HIS A 68 3.20 -2.06 6.34
CA HIS A 68 2.71 -3.40 6.60
C HIS A 68 3.29 -4.43 5.61
N PHE A 69 3.31 -4.12 4.31
CA PHE A 69 3.91 -5.00 3.30
C PHE A 69 5.42 -5.18 3.50
N ILE A 70 6.14 -4.12 3.88
CA ILE A 70 7.57 -4.20 4.24
C ILE A 70 7.78 -5.18 5.41
N ARG A 71 6.99 -5.04 6.49
CA ARG A 71 7.08 -5.93 7.66
C ARG A 71 6.74 -7.38 7.36
N ASN A 72 5.86 -7.63 6.39
CA ASN A 72 5.51 -8.97 5.95
C ASN A 72 6.48 -9.56 4.89
N GLY A 73 7.55 -8.84 4.53
CA GLY A 73 8.58 -9.33 3.63
C GLY A 73 8.20 -9.30 2.14
N PHE A 74 7.32 -8.39 1.72
CA PHE A 74 7.08 -8.18 0.29
C PHE A 74 8.36 -7.65 -0.39
N ASP A 75 8.76 -8.27 -1.51
CA ASP A 75 9.96 -7.89 -2.25
C ASP A 75 9.66 -6.72 -3.22
N PHE A 76 9.90 -5.51 -2.75
CA PHE A 76 9.79 -4.28 -3.55
C PHE A 76 10.94 -4.09 -4.56
N ASN A 77 12.04 -4.87 -4.46
CA ASN A 77 13.20 -4.72 -5.33
C ASN A 77 13.10 -5.55 -6.62
N ARG A 78 12.03 -6.32 -6.76
CA ARG A 78 11.68 -7.03 -7.97
C ARG A 78 11.58 -6.09 -9.17
N SER A 79 12.36 -6.38 -10.21
CA SER A 79 12.43 -5.53 -11.41
C SER A 79 11.08 -5.45 -12.15
N ASP A 80 10.35 -6.56 -12.24
CA ASP A 80 9.04 -6.64 -12.89
C ASP A 80 7.98 -5.83 -12.11
N PHE A 81 8.04 -5.86 -10.78
CA PHE A 81 7.18 -5.04 -9.93
C PHE A 81 7.46 -3.54 -10.11
N LEU A 82 8.73 -3.13 -10.07
CA LEU A 82 9.11 -1.73 -10.25
C LEU A 82 8.76 -1.21 -11.65
N GLU A 83 8.96 -2.03 -12.68
CA GLU A 83 8.56 -1.69 -14.06
C GLU A 83 7.04 -1.49 -14.16
N MET A 84 6.24 -2.31 -13.48
CA MET A 84 4.79 -2.13 -13.42
C MET A 84 4.40 -0.81 -12.73
N VAL A 85 5.08 -0.46 -11.63
CA VAL A 85 4.85 0.82 -10.92
C VAL A 85 5.18 2.01 -11.82
N ASP A 86 6.30 1.98 -12.54
CA ASP A 86 6.67 3.04 -13.48
C ASP A 86 5.66 3.19 -14.61
N LYS A 87 5.23 2.08 -15.21
CA LYS A 87 4.20 2.08 -16.26
C LYS A 87 2.91 2.73 -15.74
N LYS A 88 2.49 2.37 -14.52
CA LYS A 88 1.30 2.96 -13.88
C LYS A 88 1.44 4.46 -13.62
N LEU A 89 2.58 4.91 -13.12
CA LEU A 89 2.87 6.32 -12.89
C LEU A 89 2.89 7.11 -14.20
N CYS A 90 3.52 6.56 -15.25
CA CYS A 90 3.57 7.14 -16.59
C CYS A 90 2.17 7.28 -17.20
N LEU A 91 1.30 6.27 -17.05
CA LEU A 91 -0.08 6.35 -17.54
C LEU A 91 -0.91 7.42 -16.80
N ASP A 92 -0.61 7.67 -15.53
CA ASP A 92 -1.21 8.76 -14.75
C ASP A 92 -0.55 10.13 -15.02
N GLY A 93 0.43 10.21 -15.93
CA GLY A 93 1.15 11.44 -16.29
C GLY A 93 2.06 11.97 -15.18
N TYR A 94 2.52 11.09 -14.28
CA TYR A 94 3.41 11.49 -13.19
C TYR A 94 4.86 11.54 -13.67
N GLU A 95 5.46 12.73 -13.67
CA GLU A 95 6.80 12.99 -14.22
C GLU A 95 7.82 13.43 -13.16
N ARG A 96 7.45 13.46 -11.87
CA ARG A 96 8.33 13.95 -10.81
C ARG A 96 9.28 12.85 -10.33
N ASP A 97 10.47 13.25 -9.90
CA ASP A 97 11.38 12.36 -9.22
C ASP A 97 10.82 11.97 -7.84
N TYR A 98 10.60 10.68 -7.65
CA TYR A 98 10.10 10.09 -6.42
C TYR A 98 11.16 9.23 -5.69
N SER A 99 12.40 9.18 -6.21
CA SER A 99 13.49 8.39 -5.64
C SER A 99 13.82 8.78 -4.19
N HIS A 100 13.59 10.05 -3.83
CA HIS A 100 13.76 10.56 -2.48
C HIS A 100 12.41 10.82 -1.80
N ASN A 101 12.21 10.23 -0.63
CA ASN A 101 11.03 10.32 0.22
C ASN A 101 9.70 10.10 -0.54
N LEU A 102 9.71 9.25 -1.58
CA LEU A 102 8.55 9.02 -2.45
C LEU A 102 8.04 10.30 -3.14
N GLY A 103 8.92 11.30 -3.35
CA GLY A 103 8.58 12.58 -3.96
C GLY A 103 7.91 13.58 -3.01
N LEU A 104 7.86 13.28 -1.71
CA LEU A 104 7.30 14.17 -0.71
C LEU A 104 8.23 15.33 -0.36
N SER A 105 7.64 16.52 -0.18
CA SER A 105 8.33 17.65 0.43
C SER A 105 8.39 17.49 1.96
N GLU A 106 9.38 18.15 2.58
CA GLU A 106 9.51 18.22 4.05
C GLU A 106 8.24 18.71 4.74
N GLN A 107 7.54 19.66 4.12
CA GLN A 107 6.28 20.17 4.65
C GLN A 107 5.19 19.09 4.62
N ALA A 108 5.07 18.34 3.52
CA ALA A 108 4.11 17.25 3.41
C ALA A 108 4.40 16.13 4.42
N ILE A 109 5.67 15.80 4.65
CA ILE A 109 6.08 14.82 5.66
C ILE A 109 5.66 15.28 7.07
N LYS A 110 5.88 16.55 7.42
CA LYS A 110 5.46 17.12 8.71
C LYS A 110 3.94 17.06 8.90
N GLU A 111 3.18 17.37 7.86
CA GLU A 111 1.71 17.30 7.89
C GLU A 111 1.22 15.85 8.03
N LEU A 112 1.81 14.92 7.29
CA LEU A 112 1.54 13.49 7.41
C LEU A 112 1.78 12.98 8.84
N LYS A 113 2.92 13.35 9.45
CA LYS A 113 3.24 12.98 10.84
C LYS A 113 2.22 13.51 11.84
N ARG A 114 1.79 14.77 11.69
CA ARG A 114 0.71 15.34 12.54
C ARG A 114 -0.61 14.61 12.35
N SER A 115 -0.86 14.11 11.15
CA SER A 115 -2.11 13.42 10.81
C SER A 115 -2.22 11.99 11.36
N ILE A 116 -1.12 11.38 11.85
CA ILE A 116 -1.10 10.00 12.37
C ILE A 116 -2.16 9.79 13.47
N ASN A 117 -2.16 10.65 14.49
CA ASN A 117 -3.06 10.50 15.63
C ASN A 117 -4.53 10.70 15.24
N ALA A 118 -4.82 11.56 14.26
CA ALA A 118 -6.18 11.86 13.85
C ALA A 118 -6.75 10.84 12.84
N ASN A 119 -5.92 10.35 11.91
CA ASN A 119 -6.39 9.60 10.75
C ASN A 119 -5.97 8.12 10.75
N LEU A 120 -5.06 7.70 11.63
CA LEU A 120 -4.54 6.33 11.66
C LEU A 120 -4.83 5.60 12.97
N VAL A 121 -4.65 6.26 14.12
CA VAL A 121 -4.78 5.61 15.45
C VAL A 121 -6.17 5.01 15.69
N LEU A 122 -7.23 5.59 15.14
CA LEU A 122 -8.59 5.04 15.25
C LEU A 122 -8.83 3.81 14.37
N MET A 123 -7.92 3.50 13.44
CA MET A 123 -8.09 2.45 12.42
C MET A 123 -7.17 1.25 12.62
N ILE A 124 -6.08 1.39 13.38
CA ILE A 124 -5.10 0.33 13.62
C ILE A 124 -5.38 -0.37 14.96
N ARG A 125 -4.79 -1.56 15.16
CA ARG A 125 -4.94 -2.27 16.44
C ARG A 125 -4.28 -1.46 17.56
N ARG A 126 -4.80 -1.57 18.79
CA ARG A 126 -4.34 -0.75 19.94
C ARG A 126 -2.86 -0.91 20.27
N ASP A 127 -2.29 -2.06 19.94
CA ASP A 127 -0.89 -2.45 20.17
C ASP A 127 0.02 -2.16 18.97
N GLU A 128 -0.54 -1.82 17.80
CA GLU A 128 0.23 -1.50 16.61
C GLU A 128 0.83 -0.09 16.70
N LYS A 129 2.13 0.01 16.44
CA LYS A 129 2.85 1.28 16.31
C LYS A 129 3.24 1.47 14.86
N PHE A 130 3.11 2.71 14.37
CA PHE A 130 3.51 3.08 13.02
C PHE A 130 4.45 4.28 13.05
N VAL A 131 5.59 4.13 12.38
CA VAL A 131 6.60 5.19 12.23
C VAL A 131 6.80 5.44 10.73
N LEU A 132 6.36 6.62 10.26
CA LEU A 132 6.47 7.00 8.84
C LEU A 132 7.91 7.00 8.34
N ASP A 133 8.86 7.41 9.20
CA ASP A 133 10.28 7.52 8.83
C ASP A 133 10.88 6.18 8.41
N GLU A 134 10.47 5.07 9.04
CA GLU A 134 10.97 3.73 8.68
C GLU A 134 10.60 3.37 7.23
N VAL A 135 9.39 3.73 6.81
CA VAL A 135 8.91 3.51 5.43
C VAL A 135 9.68 4.37 4.45
N LEU A 136 9.87 5.65 4.75
CA LEU A 136 10.61 6.56 3.86
C LEU A 136 12.08 6.16 3.73
N VAL A 137 12.73 5.79 4.83
CA VAL A 137 14.11 5.30 4.83
C VAL A 137 14.24 4.04 3.97
N PHE A 138 13.32 3.08 4.12
CA PHE A 138 13.31 1.87 3.30
C PHE A 138 13.28 2.20 1.80
N PHE A 139 12.36 3.05 1.35
CA PHE A 139 12.25 3.42 -0.06
C PHE A 139 13.43 4.26 -0.56
N ASN A 140 14.00 5.12 0.29
CA ASN A 140 15.23 5.84 -0.05
C ASN A 140 16.39 4.87 -0.32
N GLU A 141 16.59 3.85 0.53
CA GLU A 141 17.62 2.84 0.29
C GLU A 141 17.32 1.97 -0.94
N LEU A 142 16.04 1.61 -1.14
CA LEU A 142 15.61 0.85 -2.32
C LEU A 142 15.97 1.57 -3.62
N PHE A 143 15.67 2.87 -3.70
CA PHE A 143 15.85 3.66 -4.92
C PHE A 143 17.26 4.22 -5.09
N LYS A 144 18.11 4.25 -4.06
CA LYS A 144 19.53 4.60 -4.21
C LYS A 144 20.29 3.65 -5.13
N ASN A 145 19.88 2.39 -5.19
CA ASN A 145 20.52 1.34 -5.98
C ASN A 145 19.95 1.23 -7.40
N ARG A 146 19.13 2.19 -7.82
CA ARG A 146 18.37 2.18 -9.07
C ARG A 146 18.91 3.18 -10.08
#